data_AF-A0A7C2A540-F1
#
_entry.id   AF-A0A7C2A540-F1
#
_cell.length_a   1.000
_cell.length_b   1.000
_cell.length_c   1.000
_cell.angle_alpha   90.00
_cell.angle_beta   90.00
_cell.angle_gamma   90.00
#
_symmetry.space_group_name_H-M   'P 1'
#
loop_
_entity.id
_entity.type
_entity.pdbx_description
1 polymer ?
#
loop_
_entity_poly.entity_id
_entity_poly.type
_entity_poly.pdbx_seq_one_letter_code
_entity_poly.pdbx_strand_id
1 'polypeptide(L)'
;MKRYVFIFLGILFAILSSKVLWSKDVKKYVGSEACKECHETEYNNFMKYAKKPKSYESIAKMRKGLTESEIEGCYKCHTTGYGRPSGFISPERTPNLRNASCEVCHGPGSVHVESGDPADIKGKLDIKDCEACHVAERVEAFEYKPLIYGGAH
;
A
#
# COMPACT_ATOMS: atom_id res chain seq x y z
N MET A 1 45.13 0.56 -44.01
CA MET A 1 43.67 0.72 -44.20
C MET A 1 42.82 -0.42 -43.61
N LYS A 2 43.31 -1.66 -43.48
CA LYS A 2 42.52 -2.79 -42.92
C LYS A 2 42.47 -2.88 -41.37
N ARG A 3 43.32 -2.16 -40.63
CA ARG A 3 43.32 -2.16 -39.14
C ARG A 3 42.26 -1.25 -38.50
N TYR A 4 41.73 -0.27 -39.24
CA TYR A 4 40.72 0.67 -38.73
C TYR A 4 39.28 0.15 -38.89
N VAL A 5 39.04 -0.81 -39.79
CA VAL A 5 37.72 -1.41 -40.02
C VAL A 5 37.28 -2.29 -38.85
N PHE A 6 38.22 -2.99 -38.19
CA PHE A 6 37.92 -3.83 -37.02
C PHE A 6 37.69 -3.03 -35.73
N ILE A 7 38.24 -1.81 -35.64
CA ILE A 7 38.05 -0.94 -34.46
C ILE A 7 36.66 -0.30 -34.50
N PHE A 8 36.15 0.05 -35.68
CA PHE A 8 34.79 0.59 -35.84
C PHE A 8 33.68 -0.46 -35.62
N LEU A 9 33.93 -1.74 -35.90
CA LEU A 9 32.96 -2.81 -35.64
C LEU A 9 32.83 -3.19 -34.15
N GLY A 10 33.89 -2.99 -33.34
CA GLY A 10 33.85 -3.24 -31.90
C GLY A 10 33.12 -2.17 -31.09
N ILE A 11 33.17 -0.92 -31.54
CA ILE A 11 32.51 0.21 -30.85
C ILE A 11 31.00 0.24 -31.12
N LEU A 12 30.54 -0.22 -32.28
CA LEU A 12 29.10 -0.31 -32.59
C LEU A 12 28.40 -1.43 -31.77
N PHE A 13 29.11 -2.50 -31.42
CA PHE A 13 28.56 -3.60 -30.62
C PHE A 13 28.53 -3.28 -29.11
N ALA A 14 29.41 -2.39 -28.64
CA ALA A 14 29.43 -1.94 -27.25
C ALA A 14 28.29 -0.98 -26.89
N ILE A 15 27.69 -0.29 -27.87
CA ILE A 15 26.57 0.65 -27.65
C ILE A 15 25.21 -0.07 -27.68
N LEU A 16 25.09 -1.24 -28.32
CA LEU A 16 23.88 -2.09 -28.27
C LEU A 16 23.76 -2.94 -26.99
N SER A 17 24.75 -2.87 -26.11
CA SER A 17 24.76 -3.55 -24.80
C SER A 17 24.31 -2.64 -23.67
N SER A 18 23.60 -1.54 -23.97
CA SER A 18 22.74 -0.89 -22.99
C SER A 18 21.67 -1.89 -22.58
N LYS A 19 22.05 -2.73 -21.61
CA LYS A 19 21.14 -3.51 -20.80
C LYS A 19 19.99 -2.59 -20.47
N VAL A 20 18.85 -2.83 -21.12
CA VAL A 20 17.56 -2.35 -20.67
C VAL A 20 17.49 -2.82 -19.23
N LEU A 21 17.81 -1.90 -18.31
CA LEU A 21 17.56 -2.07 -16.91
C LEU A 21 16.04 -2.15 -16.85
N TRP A 22 15.51 -3.37 -16.89
CA TRP A 22 14.15 -3.67 -16.52
C TRP A 22 13.96 -3.04 -15.15
N SER A 23 13.29 -1.88 -15.14
CA SER A 23 12.79 -1.31 -13.91
C SER A 23 11.89 -2.38 -13.34
N LYS A 24 12.22 -2.92 -12.15
CA LYS A 24 11.21 -3.62 -11.37
C LYS A 24 10.09 -2.61 -11.20
N ASP A 25 8.92 -2.87 -11.78
CA ASP A 25 7.79 -1.96 -11.70
C ASP A 25 7.54 -1.64 -10.22
N VAL A 26 7.76 -0.39 -9.86
CA VAL A 26 7.61 0.06 -8.48
C VAL A 26 6.11 0.06 -8.19
N LYS A 27 5.63 -0.96 -7.48
CA LYS A 27 4.22 -1.10 -7.11
C LYS A 27 3.77 0.12 -6.32
N LYS A 28 2.63 0.69 -6.71
CA LYS A 28 2.01 1.87 -6.11
C LYS A 28 0.70 1.51 -5.45
N TYR A 29 0.37 2.26 -4.39
CA TYR A 29 -0.93 2.23 -3.75
C TYR A 29 -1.97 2.91 -4.64
N VAL A 30 -3.10 2.25 -4.88
CA VAL A 30 -4.19 2.74 -5.75
C VAL A 30 -5.49 3.01 -4.98
N GLY A 31 -5.62 2.47 -3.76
CA GLY A 31 -6.80 2.56 -2.91
C GLY A 31 -7.88 1.52 -3.26
N SER A 32 -8.78 1.28 -2.31
CA SER A 32 -9.83 0.24 -2.41
C SER A 32 -10.75 0.38 -3.63
N GLU A 33 -10.99 1.58 -4.13
CA GLU A 33 -11.92 1.79 -5.26
C GLU A 33 -11.45 1.06 -6.52
N ALA A 34 -10.13 1.02 -6.76
CA ALA A 34 -9.56 0.32 -7.90
C ALA A 34 -9.77 -1.21 -7.85
N CYS A 35 -10.06 -1.76 -6.66
CA CYS A 35 -10.31 -3.19 -6.49
C CYS A 35 -11.75 -3.58 -6.86
N LYS A 36 -12.68 -2.62 -6.84
CA LYS A 36 -14.13 -2.88 -6.93
C LYS A 36 -14.56 -3.51 -8.24
N GLU A 37 -13.93 -3.13 -9.35
CA GLU A 37 -14.33 -3.58 -10.68
C GLU A 37 -14.22 -5.11 -10.85
N CYS A 38 -13.17 -5.72 -10.28
CA CYS A 38 -12.95 -7.17 -10.33
C CYS A 38 -13.38 -7.90 -9.04
N HIS A 39 -13.40 -7.22 -7.90
CA HIS A 39 -13.70 -7.78 -6.56
C HIS A 39 -14.88 -7.09 -5.89
N GLU A 40 -16.00 -6.97 -6.61
CA GLU A 40 -17.17 -6.24 -6.14
C GLU A 40 -17.71 -6.78 -4.80
N THR A 41 -17.77 -8.11 -4.65
CA THR A 41 -18.32 -8.76 -3.44
C THR A 41 -17.45 -8.46 -2.22
N GLU A 42 -16.13 -8.66 -2.34
CA GLU A 42 -15.17 -8.40 -1.28
C GLU A 42 -15.13 -6.91 -0.93
N TYR A 43 -15.12 -6.04 -1.95
CA TYR A 43 -15.19 -4.60 -1.76
C TYR A 43 -16.45 -4.21 -0.97
N ASN A 44 -17.63 -4.66 -1.39
CA ASN A 44 -18.89 -4.32 -0.73
C ASN A 44 -18.95 -4.84 0.71
N ASN A 45 -18.45 -6.05 0.96
CA ASN A 45 -18.36 -6.61 2.31
C ASN A 45 -17.40 -5.80 3.18
N PHE A 46 -16.21 -5.47 2.67
CA PHE A 46 -15.23 -4.65 3.37
C PHE A 46 -15.81 -3.28 3.72
N MET A 47 -16.43 -2.60 2.76
CA MET A 47 -17.04 -1.28 2.95
C MET A 47 -18.18 -1.29 3.97
N LYS A 48 -18.93 -2.38 4.04
CA LYS A 48 -20.13 -2.50 4.89
C LYS A 48 -19.82 -2.94 6.32
N TYR A 49 -18.96 -3.94 6.48
CA TYR A 49 -18.78 -4.63 7.75
C TYR A 49 -17.50 -4.22 8.48
N ALA A 50 -16.46 -3.81 7.74
CA ALA A 50 -15.21 -3.39 8.33
C ALA A 50 -15.27 -1.94 8.84
N LYS A 51 -14.48 -1.62 9.87
CA LYS A 51 -14.29 -0.24 10.36
C LYS A 51 -13.23 0.54 9.58
N LYS A 52 -12.35 -0.18 8.88
CA LYS A 52 -11.14 0.32 8.20
C LYS A 52 -11.46 1.35 7.10
N PRO A 53 -12.52 1.20 6.29
CA PRO A 53 -12.95 2.22 5.32
C PRO A 53 -13.30 3.60 5.89
N LYS A 54 -13.44 3.72 7.22
CA LYS A 54 -13.76 4.96 7.94
C LYS A 54 -12.70 5.32 8.97
N SER A 55 -11.52 4.69 8.91
CA SER A 55 -10.48 4.82 9.94
C SER A 55 -10.00 6.26 10.14
N TYR A 56 -10.03 7.11 9.11
CA TYR A 56 -9.62 8.52 9.23
C TYR A 56 -10.56 9.34 10.12
N GLU A 57 -11.84 8.96 10.21
CA GLU A 57 -12.82 9.67 11.04
C GLU A 57 -12.39 9.71 12.51
N SER A 58 -11.75 8.64 12.99
CA SER A 58 -11.20 8.59 14.35
C SER A 58 -10.07 9.61 14.55
N ILE A 59 -9.21 9.81 13.53
CA ILE A 59 -8.15 10.82 13.59
C ILE A 59 -8.78 12.22 13.66
N ALA A 60 -9.78 12.49 12.81
CA ALA A 60 -10.46 13.78 12.79
C ALA A 60 -11.11 14.12 14.14
N LYS A 61 -11.70 13.11 14.82
CA LYS A 61 -12.30 13.27 16.16
C LYS A 61 -11.25 13.56 17.25
N MET A 62 -10.10 12.90 17.17
CA MET A 62 -9.02 13.02 18.17
C MET A 62 -8.09 14.21 17.92
N ARG A 63 -8.14 14.83 16.73
CA ARG A 63 -7.19 15.86 16.28
C ARG A 63 -7.06 17.06 17.23
N LYS A 64 -8.15 17.46 17.88
CA LYS A 64 -8.17 18.64 18.75
C LYS A 64 -7.29 18.41 19.98
N GLY A 65 -6.25 19.23 20.13
CA GLY A 65 -5.32 19.17 21.26
C GLY A 65 -4.11 18.27 21.04
N LEU A 66 -3.98 17.66 19.85
CA LEU A 66 -2.78 16.96 19.43
C LEU A 66 -1.90 17.87 18.57
N THR A 67 -0.59 17.67 18.70
CA THR A 67 0.40 18.22 17.78
C THR A 67 0.36 17.50 16.44
N GLU A 68 0.87 18.12 15.38
CA GLU A 68 0.98 17.47 14.07
C GLU A 68 1.80 16.17 14.13
N SER A 69 2.87 16.13 14.92
CA SER A 69 3.68 14.91 15.08
C SER A 69 2.89 13.76 15.73
N GLU A 70 2.03 14.05 16.70
CA GLU A 70 1.14 13.03 17.30
C GLU A 70 0.10 12.53 16.29
N ILE A 71 -0.44 13.43 15.48
CA ILE A 71 -1.40 13.11 14.41
C ILE A 71 -0.74 12.22 13.34
N GLU A 72 0.50 12.51 12.95
CA GLU A 72 1.29 11.67 12.03
C GLU A 72 1.46 10.24 12.57
N GLY A 73 1.59 10.10 13.90
CA GLY A 73 1.58 8.81 14.57
C GLY A 73 0.29 8.00 14.32
N CYS A 74 -0.85 8.67 14.16
CA CYS A 74 -2.13 8.02 13.84
C CYS A 74 -2.18 7.52 12.40
N TYR A 75 -1.58 8.23 11.44
CA TYR A 75 -1.63 7.89 10.02
C TYR A 75 -1.04 6.50 9.74
N LYS A 76 -0.04 6.07 10.51
CA LYS A 76 0.61 4.75 10.37
C LYS A 76 -0.37 3.57 10.36
N CYS A 77 -1.47 3.66 11.12
CA CYS A 77 -2.46 2.58 11.23
C CYS A 77 -3.82 2.92 10.61
N HIS A 78 -4.14 4.21 10.48
CA HIS A 78 -5.47 4.66 10.06
C HIS A 78 -5.53 5.16 8.62
N THR A 79 -4.44 5.06 7.87
CA THR A 79 -4.36 5.45 6.45
C THR A 79 -3.65 4.35 5.66
N THR A 80 -3.64 4.45 4.33
CA THR A 80 -2.96 3.46 3.48
C THR A 80 -1.56 3.92 3.12
N GLY A 81 -0.55 3.14 3.51
CA GLY A 81 0.82 3.33 3.03
C GLY A 81 1.54 4.57 3.55
N TYR A 82 1.09 5.21 4.63
CA TYR A 82 1.79 6.38 5.18
C TYR A 82 3.27 6.09 5.46
N GLY A 83 4.15 6.99 5.03
CA GLY A 83 5.61 6.81 5.09
C GLY A 83 6.19 5.83 4.07
N ARG A 84 5.39 5.26 3.16
CA ARG A 84 5.84 4.43 2.04
C ARG A 84 5.77 5.22 0.72
N PRO A 85 6.60 4.85 -0.29
CA PRO A 85 6.47 5.42 -1.62
C PRO A 85 5.03 5.31 -2.15
N SER A 86 4.55 6.38 -2.78
CA SER A 86 3.18 6.54 -3.29
C SER A 86 2.03 6.36 -2.28
N GLY A 87 2.32 6.26 -0.99
CA GLY A 87 1.30 6.08 0.04
C GLY A 87 0.61 7.39 0.44
N PHE A 88 -0.17 7.33 1.51
CA PHE A 88 -0.87 8.49 2.05
C PHE A 88 0.09 9.61 2.43
N ILE A 89 -0.25 10.84 2.03
CA ILE A 89 0.47 12.07 2.38
C ILE A 89 -0.42 12.98 3.20
N SER A 90 -1.60 13.31 2.67
CA SER A 90 -2.62 14.10 3.36
C SER A 90 -3.99 13.85 2.73
N PRO A 91 -5.10 14.23 3.40
CA PRO A 91 -6.44 14.08 2.84
C PRO A 91 -6.62 14.82 1.50
N GLU A 92 -5.89 15.91 1.30
CA GLU A 92 -5.98 16.75 0.10
C GLU A 92 -5.13 16.19 -1.04
N ARG A 93 -3.94 15.65 -0.73
CA ARG A 93 -2.99 15.16 -1.75
C ARG A 93 -3.29 13.74 -2.20
N THR A 94 -3.77 12.88 -1.30
CA THR A 94 -4.02 11.46 -1.55
C THR A 94 -5.35 11.03 -0.92
N PRO A 95 -6.48 11.64 -1.34
CA PRO A 95 -7.79 11.39 -0.72
C PRO A 95 -8.22 9.93 -0.77
N ASN A 96 -7.85 9.21 -1.83
CA ASN A 96 -8.14 7.78 -2.03
C ASN A 96 -7.37 6.86 -1.05
N LEU A 97 -6.31 7.36 -0.41
CA LEU A 97 -5.50 6.60 0.55
C LEU A 97 -5.74 7.02 2.01
N ARG A 98 -6.71 7.92 2.24
CA ARG A 98 -6.95 8.52 3.56
C ARG A 98 -7.39 7.53 4.63
N ASN A 99 -7.98 6.41 4.23
CA ASN A 99 -8.42 5.36 5.13
C ASN A 99 -7.50 4.14 5.04
N ALA A 100 -7.60 3.23 6.00
CA ALA A 100 -7.05 1.90 5.90
C ALA A 100 -7.85 1.13 4.84
N SER A 101 -7.24 0.93 3.67
CA SER A 101 -7.83 0.30 2.50
C SER A 101 -7.47 -1.19 2.41
N CYS A 102 -7.89 -1.86 1.33
CA CYS A 102 -7.48 -3.23 1.01
C CYS A 102 -5.96 -3.40 1.09
N GLU A 103 -5.23 -2.40 0.63
CA GLU A 103 -3.77 -2.42 0.46
C GLU A 103 -2.99 -2.28 1.76
N VAL A 104 -3.66 -2.01 2.89
CA VAL A 104 -3.00 -2.09 4.22
C VAL A 104 -2.60 -3.53 4.52
N CYS A 105 -3.40 -4.50 4.09
CA CYS A 105 -3.11 -5.92 4.27
C CYS A 105 -2.50 -6.54 2.99
N HIS A 106 -3.07 -6.19 1.83
CA HIS A 106 -2.71 -6.81 0.55
C HIS A 106 -1.45 -6.19 -0.11
N GLY A 107 -0.96 -5.07 0.41
CA GLY A 107 0.13 -4.30 -0.19
C GLY A 107 -0.29 -3.47 -1.42
N PRO A 108 0.65 -2.75 -2.05
CA PRO A 108 0.35 -1.86 -3.17
C PRO A 108 -0.09 -2.65 -4.41
N GLY A 109 -1.28 -2.33 -4.92
CA GLY A 109 -2.00 -3.12 -5.93
C GLY A 109 -1.82 -2.67 -7.37
N SER A 110 -1.05 -1.62 -7.68
CA SER A 110 -1.03 -1.04 -9.04
C SER A 110 -0.72 -2.03 -10.15
N VAL A 111 0.26 -2.92 -9.93
CA VAL A 111 0.66 -3.92 -10.93
C VAL A 111 -0.41 -5.00 -11.06
N HIS A 112 -1.03 -5.42 -9.96
CA HIS A 112 -2.12 -6.41 -9.98
C HIS A 112 -3.37 -5.87 -10.68
N VAL A 113 -3.71 -4.60 -10.49
CA VAL A 113 -4.83 -3.97 -11.20
C VAL A 113 -4.56 -3.90 -12.70
N GLU A 114 -3.31 -3.68 -13.12
CA GLU A 114 -2.93 -3.63 -14.53
C GLU A 114 -2.86 -5.01 -15.18
N SER A 115 -2.30 -6.00 -14.47
CA SER A 115 -2.05 -7.34 -15.00
C SER A 115 -3.21 -8.31 -14.81
N GLY A 116 -4.03 -8.11 -13.78
CA GLY A 116 -5.03 -9.06 -13.31
C GLY A 116 -4.42 -10.33 -12.66
N ASP A 117 -3.10 -10.43 -12.54
CA ASP A 117 -2.43 -11.63 -12.02
C ASP A 117 -2.45 -11.64 -10.48
N PRO A 118 -3.03 -12.65 -9.82
CA PRO A 118 -3.00 -12.78 -8.36
C PRO A 118 -1.59 -12.85 -7.76
N ALA A 119 -0.56 -13.24 -8.54
CA ALA A 119 0.83 -13.24 -8.09
C ALA A 119 1.40 -11.82 -7.87
N ASP A 120 0.75 -10.80 -8.43
CA ASP A 120 1.19 -9.41 -8.32
C ASP A 120 0.70 -8.69 -7.06
N ILE A 121 -0.07 -9.37 -6.20
CA ILE A 121 -0.53 -8.82 -4.92
C ILE A 121 -0.45 -9.88 -3.82
N LYS A 122 -0.38 -9.47 -2.54
CA LYS A 122 -0.42 -10.43 -1.44
C LYS A 122 -1.84 -10.98 -1.32
N GLY A 123 -2.13 -12.12 -1.95
CA GLY A 123 -3.46 -12.73 -1.89
C GLY A 123 -3.77 -13.44 -0.56
N LYS A 124 -2.76 -14.04 0.09
CA LYS A 124 -2.93 -14.75 1.38
C LYS A 124 -2.37 -13.91 2.51
N LEU A 125 -3.22 -13.57 3.46
CA LEU A 125 -2.86 -12.83 4.67
C LEU A 125 -2.43 -13.79 5.78
N ASP A 126 -1.54 -13.31 6.63
CA ASP A 126 -1.08 -13.97 7.85
C ASP A 126 -1.30 -13.07 9.08
N ILE A 127 -1.24 -13.64 10.27
CA ILE A 127 -1.51 -12.89 11.51
C ILE A 127 -0.57 -11.68 11.70
N LYS A 128 0.65 -11.75 11.16
CA LYS A 128 1.66 -10.70 11.31
C LYS A 128 1.29 -9.46 10.51
N ASP A 129 0.48 -9.60 9.46
CA ASP A 129 -0.10 -8.46 8.73
C ASP A 129 -0.99 -7.61 9.62
N CYS A 130 -1.70 -8.23 10.57
CA CYS A 130 -2.54 -7.54 11.54
C CYS A 130 -1.72 -6.90 12.66
N GLU A 131 -0.63 -7.55 13.07
CA GLU A 131 0.25 -7.11 14.16
C GLU A 131 1.02 -5.82 13.82
N ALA A 132 1.08 -5.42 12.55
CA ALA A 132 1.64 -4.12 12.16
C ALA A 132 0.92 -2.93 12.83
N CYS A 133 -0.36 -3.10 13.17
CA CYS A 133 -1.18 -2.08 13.84
C CYS A 133 -1.73 -2.55 15.20
N HIS A 134 -2.00 -3.85 15.35
CA HIS A 134 -2.61 -4.45 16.53
C HIS A 134 -1.57 -5.14 17.44
N VAL A 135 -0.69 -4.34 18.05
CA VAL A 135 0.29 -4.84 19.03
C VAL A 135 -0.27 -4.84 20.45
N ALA A 136 0.16 -5.81 21.27
CA ALA A 136 -0.33 -6.01 22.65
C ALA A 136 -0.30 -4.74 23.52
N GLU A 137 0.80 -3.98 23.44
CA GLU A 137 0.97 -2.71 24.17
C GLU A 137 -0.12 -1.67 23.83
N ARG A 138 -0.54 -1.61 22.56
CA ARG A 138 -1.58 -0.69 22.09
C ARG A 138 -2.99 -1.21 22.40
N VAL A 139 -3.12 -2.52 22.59
CA VAL A 139 -4.37 -3.22 22.91
C VAL A 139 -4.68 -3.11 24.41
N GLU A 140 -3.65 -3.20 25.27
CA GLU A 140 -3.75 -2.96 26.72
C GLU A 140 -4.12 -1.51 27.06
N ALA A 141 -3.59 -0.53 26.31
CA ALA A 141 -3.87 0.89 26.53
C ALA A 141 -5.34 1.31 26.34
N PHE A 142 -6.18 0.49 25.71
CA PHE A 142 -7.60 0.78 25.47
C PHE A 142 -8.56 -0.22 26.14
N GLU A 143 -8.08 -1.08 27.04
CA GLU A 143 -8.84 -2.23 27.61
C GLU A 143 -9.54 -3.08 26.53
N TYR A 144 -9.05 -3.01 25.29
CA TYR A 144 -9.72 -3.58 24.15
C TYR A 144 -9.14 -4.99 24.00
N LYS A 145 -9.91 -6.04 24.27
CA LYS A 145 -9.45 -7.40 23.90
C LYS A 145 -9.12 -7.38 22.40
N PRO A 146 -7.95 -7.86 21.97
CA PRO A 146 -7.61 -7.86 20.56
C PRO A 146 -8.64 -8.76 19.87
N LEU A 147 -9.61 -8.15 19.18
CA LEU A 147 -10.63 -8.82 18.39
C LEU A 147 -10.03 -9.32 17.06
N ILE A 148 -8.85 -9.94 17.14
CA ILE A 148 -8.30 -10.77 16.06
C ILE A 148 -9.32 -11.86 15.71
N TYR A 149 -10.15 -12.28 16.67
CA TYR A 149 -11.21 -13.28 16.53
C TYR A 149 -12.65 -12.71 16.55
N GLY A 150 -12.83 -11.38 16.60
CA GLY A 150 -14.13 -10.76 16.89
C GLY A 150 -15.05 -10.51 15.68
N GLY A 151 -14.74 -11.08 14.51
CA GLY A 151 -15.61 -11.02 13.34
C GLY A 151 -15.83 -9.62 12.71
N ALA A 152 -15.01 -8.62 13.06
CA ALA A 152 -15.08 -7.26 12.50
C ALA A 152 -14.06 -7.00 11.37
N HIS A 153 -13.63 -8.05 10.68
CA HIS A 153 -12.67 -8.02 9.58
C HIS A 153 -13.27 -8.74 8.39
#